data_AF-Q48615-F1
#
_entry.id   AF-Q48615-F1
#
_cell.length_a   1.000
_cell.length_b   1.000
_cell.length_c   1.000
_cell.angle_alpha   90.00
_cell.angle_beta   90.00
_cell.angle_gamma   90.00
#
_symmetry.space_group_name_H-M   'P 1'
#
loop_
_entity.id
_entity.type
_entity.pdbx_description
1 polymer ?
#
loop_
_entity_poly.entity_id
_entity_poly.type
_entity_poly.pdbx_seq_one_letter_code
_entity_poly.pdbx_strand_id
1 'polypeptide(L)'
;MDTYRISNLNLEQEDINNLKRISTNMLDTFNHEQLLSIIDVMKNTYFMNELSTYLVDDNLPDVGTEEFNFLVLANKYKGNIIRKIVRDEGISDYYLRKFVLKYNLTEVDKGVYIFPHKKKDSLFIFQQKYSKAVISHETSLYLQDVIDYIPQKIQMSVPEKYNISRIQEPHENRLTSYNYVDINSNNIMDKNIPINLVRNKSISPTQIETVNSFLGLPLRVTSIARSIVDVLKPSHKAEEEVKEQAIKYYLERFPDNIVRLKRIAKTQNVLKELEYYLILLGVHYKL
;
A
#
# COMPACT_ATOMS: atom_id res chain seq x y z
N MET A 1 6.58 36.85 -27.66
CA MET A 1 7.47 35.73 -27.30
C MET A 1 6.75 34.46 -27.70
N ASP A 2 7.28 33.75 -28.70
CA ASP A 2 6.67 32.52 -29.22
C ASP A 2 6.67 31.44 -28.13
N THR A 3 5.47 31.06 -27.69
CA THR A 3 5.20 29.97 -26.74
C THR A 3 5.62 28.59 -27.28
N TYR A 4 5.95 28.49 -28.58
CA TYR A 4 6.35 27.25 -29.26
C TYR A 4 7.81 26.83 -29.07
N ARG A 5 8.65 27.60 -28.35
CA ARG A 5 10.05 27.23 -28.09
C ARG A 5 10.31 26.48 -26.77
N ILE A 6 9.30 26.24 -25.94
CA ILE A 6 9.51 25.69 -24.58
C ILE A 6 9.43 24.15 -24.48
N SER A 7 8.83 23.45 -25.45
CA SER A 7 8.50 22.02 -25.27
C SER A 7 9.22 21.08 -26.25
N ASN A 8 10.43 20.67 -25.87
CA ASN A 8 10.97 19.33 -26.20
C ASN A 8 10.54 18.29 -25.14
N LEU A 9 9.50 18.59 -24.33
CA LEU A 9 9.03 17.72 -23.25
C LEU A 9 8.09 16.65 -23.82
N ASN A 10 8.60 15.44 -24.00
CA ASN A 10 7.78 14.26 -24.27
C ASN A 10 7.22 13.71 -22.95
N LEU A 11 6.12 14.31 -22.47
CA LEU A 11 5.47 13.93 -21.21
C LEU A 11 4.79 12.55 -21.26
N GLU A 12 4.54 11.99 -22.44
CA GLU A 12 3.84 10.71 -22.60
C GLU A 12 4.70 9.50 -22.19
N GLN A 13 6.02 9.66 -22.11
CA GLN A 13 6.96 8.60 -21.74
C GLN A 13 7.46 8.70 -20.29
N GLU A 14 7.02 9.72 -19.54
CA GLU A 14 7.53 10.01 -18.20
C GLU A 14 6.80 9.21 -17.11
N ASP A 15 7.53 8.75 -16.09
CA ASP A 15 6.95 8.01 -14.96
C ASP A 15 5.99 8.91 -14.15
N ILE A 16 4.80 8.39 -13.84
CA ILE A 16 3.77 9.03 -13.00
C ILE A 16 4.36 9.58 -11.69
N ASN A 17 5.31 8.88 -11.07
CA ASN A 17 5.96 9.32 -9.83
C ASN A 17 6.83 10.56 -10.06
N ASN A 18 7.55 10.63 -11.19
CA ASN A 18 8.30 11.83 -11.54
C ASN A 18 7.36 12.99 -11.88
N LEU A 19 6.30 12.73 -12.65
CA LEU A 19 5.26 13.72 -12.95
C LEU A 19 4.66 14.30 -11.67
N LYS A 20 4.24 13.45 -10.71
CA LYS A 20 3.74 13.89 -9.40
C LYS A 20 4.76 14.75 -8.66
N ARG A 21 6.01 14.32 -8.59
CA ARG A 21 7.09 15.07 -7.92
C ARG A 21 7.28 16.45 -8.53
N ILE A 22 7.35 16.54 -9.86
CA ILE A 22 7.49 17.81 -10.58
C ILE A 22 6.27 18.70 -10.32
N SER A 23 5.06 18.15 -10.45
CA SER A 23 3.82 18.89 -10.20
C SER A 23 3.76 19.43 -8.77
N THR A 24 4.10 18.64 -7.75
CA THR A 24 4.13 19.10 -6.36
C THR A 24 5.12 20.26 -6.18
N ASN A 25 6.36 20.10 -6.68
CA ASN A 25 7.36 21.16 -6.59
C ASN A 25 6.90 22.44 -7.29
N MET A 26 6.17 22.34 -8.41
CA MET A 26 5.60 23.50 -9.09
C MET A 26 4.49 24.15 -8.24
N LEU A 27 3.55 23.35 -7.74
CA LEU A 27 2.45 23.83 -6.90
C LEU A 27 2.95 24.58 -5.66
N ASP A 28 4.04 24.12 -5.05
CA ASP A 28 4.66 24.74 -3.86
C ASP A 28 5.22 26.15 -4.15
N THR A 29 5.47 26.50 -5.41
CA THR A 29 5.98 27.83 -5.82
C THR A 29 4.88 28.83 -6.18
N PHE A 30 3.65 28.38 -6.36
CA PHE A 30 2.54 29.22 -6.81
C PHE A 30 1.93 30.02 -5.67
N ASN A 31 1.54 31.26 -5.99
CA ASN A 31 0.81 32.12 -5.06
C ASN A 31 -0.69 31.74 -4.99
N HIS A 32 -1.42 32.40 -4.09
CA HIS A 32 -2.84 32.12 -3.87
C HIS A 32 -3.70 32.26 -5.14
N GLU A 33 -3.54 33.33 -5.92
CA GLU A 33 -4.32 33.56 -7.15
C GLU A 33 -4.03 32.51 -8.23
N GLN A 34 -2.76 32.11 -8.36
CA GLN A 34 -2.34 31.07 -9.29
C GLN A 34 -2.93 29.70 -8.91
N LEU A 35 -2.90 29.36 -7.62
CA LEU A 35 -3.51 28.12 -7.12
C LEU A 35 -5.03 28.12 -7.32
N LEU A 36 -5.71 29.25 -7.10
CA LEU A 36 -7.14 29.39 -7.37
C LEU A 36 -7.46 29.16 -8.86
N SER A 37 -6.68 29.75 -9.77
CA SER A 37 -6.84 29.57 -11.21
C SER A 37 -6.67 28.10 -11.63
N ILE A 38 -5.66 27.42 -11.08
CA ILE A 38 -5.44 25.99 -11.33
C ILE A 38 -6.63 25.16 -10.83
N ILE A 39 -7.10 25.43 -9.61
CA ILE A 39 -8.27 24.74 -9.06
C ILE A 39 -9.51 25.00 -9.92
N ASP A 40 -9.71 26.23 -10.39
CA ASP A 40 -10.86 26.58 -11.23
C ASP A 40 -10.88 25.82 -12.57
N VAL A 41 -9.72 25.65 -13.20
CA VAL A 41 -9.57 24.86 -14.43
C VAL A 41 -9.77 23.36 -14.15
N MET A 42 -9.18 22.86 -13.06
CA MET A 42 -9.16 21.42 -12.76
C MET A 42 -10.46 20.92 -12.12
N LYS A 43 -11.22 21.77 -11.42
CA LYS A 43 -12.39 21.35 -10.61
C LYS A 43 -13.43 20.60 -11.44
N ASN A 44 -13.72 21.05 -12.66
CA ASN A 44 -14.76 20.45 -13.50
C ASN A 44 -14.34 19.07 -14.00
N THR A 45 -13.11 18.95 -14.50
CA THR A 45 -12.56 17.67 -14.95
C THR A 45 -12.44 16.67 -13.81
N TYR A 46 -11.91 17.12 -12.66
CA TYR A 46 -11.83 16.29 -11.47
C TYR A 46 -13.22 15.88 -10.98
N PHE A 47 -14.20 16.79 -11.00
CA PHE A 47 -15.57 16.49 -10.63
C PHE A 47 -16.21 15.41 -11.51
N MET A 48 -16.23 15.63 -12.83
CA MET A 48 -16.93 14.77 -13.77
C MET A 48 -16.37 13.36 -13.75
N ASN A 49 -15.04 13.25 -13.64
CA ASN A 49 -14.35 11.97 -13.77
C ASN A 49 -14.17 11.25 -12.43
N GLU A 50 -14.01 11.99 -11.32
CA GLU A 50 -13.55 11.41 -10.05
C GLU A 50 -14.57 11.51 -8.91
N LEU A 51 -15.25 12.66 -8.74
CA LEU A 51 -16.12 12.90 -7.58
C LEU A 51 -17.59 12.57 -7.81
N SER A 52 -18.06 12.56 -9.05
CA SER A 52 -19.46 12.28 -9.41
C SER A 52 -20.01 11.02 -8.74
N THR A 53 -19.19 9.98 -8.61
CA THR A 53 -19.57 8.69 -7.98
C THR A 53 -19.81 8.73 -6.47
N TYR A 54 -19.61 9.89 -5.81
CA TYR A 54 -19.76 10.06 -4.36
C TYR A 54 -20.93 10.96 -3.96
N LEU A 55 -21.55 11.68 -4.91
CA LEU A 55 -22.58 12.67 -4.63
C LEU A 55 -23.94 12.03 -4.36
N VAL A 56 -24.74 12.68 -3.51
CA VAL A 56 -26.12 12.25 -3.19
C VAL A 56 -27.13 13.02 -4.04
N ASP A 57 -26.84 14.28 -4.30
CA ASP A 57 -27.61 15.21 -5.11
C ASP A 57 -26.57 15.77 -6.07
N ASP A 58 -26.83 15.86 -7.38
CA ASP A 58 -25.87 16.22 -8.46
C ASP A 58 -25.16 17.60 -8.29
N ASN A 59 -25.31 18.24 -7.14
CA ASN A 59 -24.68 19.47 -6.70
C ASN A 59 -23.31 19.21 -6.04
N LEU A 60 -22.28 19.84 -6.60
CA LEU A 60 -20.94 19.89 -6.01
C LEU A 60 -20.93 20.87 -4.83
N PRO A 61 -20.43 20.48 -3.64
CA PRO A 61 -20.12 21.43 -2.58
C PRO A 61 -19.09 22.47 -3.02
N ASP A 62 -19.24 23.72 -2.57
CA ASP A 62 -18.31 24.79 -2.92
C ASP A 62 -16.85 24.43 -2.55
N VAL A 63 -15.93 24.78 -3.45
CA VAL A 63 -14.48 24.61 -3.24
C VAL A 63 -14.07 25.29 -1.94
N GLY A 64 -13.28 24.60 -1.12
CA GLY A 64 -12.82 25.09 0.18
C GLY A 64 -13.76 24.79 1.35
N THR A 65 -14.95 24.22 1.09
CA THR A 65 -15.79 23.69 2.16
C THR A 65 -15.23 22.39 2.73
N GLU A 66 -15.55 22.11 3.99
CA GLU A 66 -15.22 20.84 4.67
C GLU A 66 -15.77 19.63 3.90
N GLU A 67 -16.93 19.81 3.26
CA GLU A 67 -17.57 18.75 2.48
C GLU A 67 -16.81 18.47 1.17
N PHE A 68 -16.39 19.52 0.47
CA PHE A 68 -15.53 19.36 -0.71
C PHE A 68 -14.23 18.65 -0.34
N ASN A 69 -13.56 19.07 0.73
CA ASN A 69 -12.32 18.45 1.21
C ASN A 69 -12.55 16.98 1.60
N PHE A 70 -13.68 16.67 2.24
CA PHE A 70 -14.05 15.29 2.57
C PHE A 70 -14.21 14.43 1.32
N LEU A 71 -14.88 14.93 0.28
CA LEU A 71 -15.06 14.20 -0.98
C LEU A 71 -13.74 13.97 -1.73
N VAL A 72 -12.83 14.95 -1.71
CA VAL A 72 -11.46 14.78 -2.25
C VAL A 72 -10.74 13.65 -1.51
N LEU A 73 -10.82 13.60 -0.17
CA LEU A 73 -10.26 12.48 0.60
C LEU A 73 -10.96 11.16 0.28
N ALA A 74 -12.28 11.18 0.11
CA ALA A 74 -13.06 9.99 -0.25
C ALA A 74 -12.60 9.41 -1.59
N ASN A 75 -12.33 10.25 -2.59
CA ASN A 75 -11.78 9.77 -3.85
C ASN A 75 -10.32 9.30 -3.71
N LYS A 76 -9.47 10.07 -3.01
CA LYS A 76 -8.07 9.71 -2.72
C LYS A 76 -7.95 8.32 -2.10
N TYR A 77 -8.84 7.99 -1.17
CA TYR A 77 -8.86 6.70 -0.47
C TYR A 77 -9.94 5.74 -1.00
N LYS A 78 -10.46 5.98 -2.21
CA LYS A 78 -11.37 5.07 -2.93
C LYS A 78 -12.59 4.65 -2.09
N GLY A 79 -13.10 5.57 -1.29
CA GLY A 79 -14.25 5.37 -0.40
C GLY A 79 -13.93 4.70 0.93
N ASN A 80 -12.66 4.42 1.24
CA ASN A 80 -12.21 3.86 2.50
C ASN A 80 -11.84 5.01 3.47
N ILE A 81 -12.83 5.48 4.23
CA ILE A 81 -12.70 6.62 5.12
C ILE A 81 -12.25 6.17 6.50
N ILE A 82 -11.10 6.66 6.95
CA ILE A 82 -10.54 6.33 8.26
C ILE A 82 -10.48 7.59 9.10
N ARG A 83 -11.17 7.58 10.25
CA ARG A 83 -11.29 8.75 11.15
C ARG A 83 -9.95 9.39 11.45
N LYS A 84 -8.92 8.58 11.70
CA LYS A 84 -7.56 9.07 11.95
C LYS A 84 -7.05 9.93 10.79
N ILE A 85 -7.14 9.43 9.55
CA ILE A 85 -6.67 10.12 8.35
C ILE A 85 -7.48 11.41 8.13
N VAL A 86 -8.81 11.32 8.23
CA VAL A 86 -9.70 12.49 8.07
C VAL A 86 -9.34 13.62 9.02
N ARG A 87 -9.08 13.29 10.29
CA ARG A 87 -8.66 14.26 11.31
C ARG A 87 -7.25 14.81 11.05
N ASP A 88 -6.32 13.96 10.63
CA ASP A 88 -4.94 14.36 10.31
C ASP A 88 -4.91 15.32 9.09
N GLU A 89 -5.92 15.25 8.21
CA GLU A 89 -6.14 16.15 7.07
C GLU A 89 -7.01 17.38 7.43
N GLY A 90 -7.29 17.61 8.72
CA GLY A 90 -7.92 18.83 9.23
C GLY A 90 -9.45 18.80 9.41
N ILE A 91 -10.13 17.74 8.97
CA ILE A 91 -11.60 17.65 9.09
C ILE A 91 -11.99 17.17 10.49
N SER A 92 -12.82 17.96 11.17
CA SER A 92 -13.21 17.65 12.55
C SER A 92 -14.12 16.41 12.67
N ASP A 93 -14.13 15.78 13.85
CA ASP A 93 -15.03 14.68 14.18
C ASP A 93 -16.52 15.06 14.04
N TYR A 94 -16.86 16.34 14.22
CA TYR A 94 -18.21 16.85 13.98
C TYR A 94 -18.59 16.73 12.50
N TYR A 95 -17.73 17.22 11.60
CA TYR A 95 -17.96 17.13 10.16
C TYR A 95 -17.94 15.69 9.67
N LEU A 96 -17.02 14.86 10.15
CA LEU A 96 -17.01 13.43 9.81
C LEU A 96 -18.34 12.76 10.16
N ARG A 97 -18.90 12.99 11.36
CA ARG A 97 -20.22 12.44 11.73
C ARG A 97 -21.33 12.95 10.80
N LYS A 98 -21.32 14.25 10.49
CA LYS A 98 -22.28 14.86 9.55
C LYS A 98 -22.21 14.19 8.17
N PHE A 99 -21.01 13.95 7.64
CA PHE A 99 -20.81 13.34 6.33
C PHE A 99 -21.08 11.84 6.31
N VAL A 100 -20.73 11.10 7.36
CA VAL A 100 -21.11 9.68 7.49
C VAL A 100 -22.62 9.51 7.36
N LEU A 101 -23.41 10.38 8.01
CA LEU A 101 -24.86 10.37 7.89
C LEU A 101 -25.34 10.82 6.51
N LYS A 102 -24.83 11.96 6.00
CA LYS A 102 -25.25 12.52 4.70
C LYS A 102 -25.06 11.54 3.54
N TYR A 103 -23.90 10.89 3.50
CA TYR A 103 -23.50 9.98 2.42
C TYR A 103 -23.78 8.50 2.73
N ASN A 104 -24.48 8.22 3.83
CA ASN A 104 -24.87 6.87 4.26
C ASN A 104 -23.69 5.88 4.34
N LEU A 105 -22.55 6.31 4.88
CA LEU A 105 -21.39 5.43 4.99
C LEU A 105 -21.64 4.31 6.01
N THR A 106 -21.17 3.11 5.68
CA THR A 106 -21.25 1.95 6.58
C THR A 106 -20.00 1.90 7.46
N GLU A 107 -20.16 1.88 8.79
CA GLU A 107 -19.06 1.63 9.72
C GLU A 107 -18.74 0.13 9.75
N VAL A 108 -17.55 -0.25 9.28
CA VAL A 108 -17.11 -1.66 9.18
C VAL A 108 -16.16 -2.08 10.30
N ASP A 109 -15.58 -1.11 10.99
CA ASP A 109 -14.76 -1.24 12.20
C ASP A 109 -14.78 0.14 12.90
N LYS A 110 -14.43 0.21 14.17
CA LYS A 110 -14.46 1.44 14.96
C LYS A 110 -13.62 2.54 14.29
N GLY A 111 -14.30 3.58 13.80
CA GLY A 111 -13.67 4.70 13.11
C GLY A 111 -13.22 4.40 11.68
N VAL A 112 -13.72 3.33 11.06
CA VAL A 112 -13.51 2.96 9.66
C VAL A 112 -14.86 2.88 8.95
N TYR A 113 -15.03 3.71 7.94
CA TYR A 113 -16.29 3.90 7.23
C TYR A 113 -16.09 3.66 5.73
N ILE A 114 -17.02 2.95 5.10
CA ILE A 114 -16.99 2.65 3.66
C ILE A 114 -18.20 3.26 2.98
N PHE A 115 -17.99 3.89 1.83
CA PHE A 115 -19.09 4.36 0.98
C PHE A 115 -19.92 3.17 0.44
N PRO A 116 -21.26 3.26 0.36
CA PRO A 116 -22.15 2.14 -0.02
C PRO A 116 -21.79 1.39 -1.29
N HIS A 117 -21.24 2.09 -2.30
CA HIS A 117 -20.90 1.54 -3.61
C HIS A 117 -19.39 1.32 -3.82
N LYS A 118 -18.60 1.43 -2.76
CA LYS A 118 -17.13 1.30 -2.83
C LYS A 118 -16.69 0.00 -2.16
N LYS A 119 -15.60 -0.56 -2.68
CA LYS A 119 -15.02 -1.79 -2.13
C LYS A 119 -14.15 -1.47 -0.91
N LYS A 120 -14.24 -2.33 0.10
CA LYS A 120 -13.39 -2.29 1.28
C LYS A 120 -11.97 -2.76 0.92
N ASP A 121 -10.96 -1.95 1.20
CA ASP A 121 -9.55 -2.35 1.15
C ASP A 121 -9.08 -2.83 2.53
N SER A 122 -9.28 -4.12 2.73
CA SER A 122 -8.91 -4.83 3.94
C SER A 122 -7.47 -4.61 4.41
N LEU A 123 -6.50 -4.67 3.48
CA LEU A 123 -5.08 -4.60 3.81
C LEU A 123 -4.66 -3.18 4.15
N PHE A 124 -5.17 -2.21 3.40
CA PHE A 124 -4.96 -0.80 3.69
C PHE A 124 -5.50 -0.47 5.09
N ILE A 125 -6.77 -0.80 5.37
CA ILE A 125 -7.42 -0.57 6.67
C ILE A 125 -6.59 -1.21 7.80
N PHE A 126 -6.14 -2.45 7.61
CA PHE A 126 -5.32 -3.14 8.59
C PHE A 126 -4.03 -2.38 8.90
N GLN A 127 -3.31 -1.88 7.89
CA GLN A 127 -2.08 -1.12 8.10
C GLN A 127 -2.30 0.25 8.75
N GLN A 128 -3.46 0.86 8.56
CA GLN A 128 -3.83 2.11 9.23
C GLN A 128 -4.15 1.88 10.71
N LYS A 129 -4.85 0.79 11.03
CA LYS A 129 -5.13 0.37 12.42
C LYS A 129 -3.83 -0.05 13.14
N TYR A 130 -2.98 -0.79 12.44
CA TYR A 130 -1.72 -1.32 12.96
C TYR A 130 -0.54 -0.66 12.25
N SER A 131 -0.19 0.54 12.72
CA SER A 131 0.80 1.42 12.07
C SER A 131 2.20 0.84 11.88
N LYS A 132 2.53 -0.28 12.55
CA LYS A 132 3.81 -1.00 12.38
C LYS A 132 3.68 -2.35 11.67
N ALA A 133 2.47 -2.72 11.22
CA ALA A 133 2.26 -3.88 10.38
C ALA A 133 2.71 -3.58 8.95
N VAL A 134 3.52 -4.48 8.40
CA VAL A 134 4.06 -4.44 7.05
C VAL A 134 3.82 -5.81 6.42
N ILE A 135 3.27 -5.86 5.21
CA ILE A 135 3.07 -7.13 4.49
C ILE A 135 4.44 -7.75 4.18
N SER A 136 4.60 -9.03 4.43
CA SER A 136 5.91 -9.70 4.39
C SER A 136 5.85 -11.12 3.83
N HIS A 137 6.99 -11.82 3.83
CA HIS A 137 7.15 -13.20 3.34
C HIS A 137 6.57 -13.36 1.92
N GLU A 138 5.88 -14.47 1.64
CA GLU A 138 5.31 -14.79 0.33
C GLU A 138 4.31 -13.74 -0.14
N THR A 139 3.50 -13.16 0.76
CA THR A 139 2.54 -12.12 0.36
C THR A 139 3.25 -10.89 -0.20
N SER A 140 4.38 -10.51 0.38
CA SER A 140 5.18 -9.42 -0.15
C SER A 140 5.86 -9.78 -1.47
N LEU A 141 6.30 -11.03 -1.63
CA LEU A 141 6.87 -11.53 -2.89
C LEU A 141 5.82 -11.53 -4.01
N TYR A 142 4.60 -11.99 -3.73
CA TYR A 142 3.50 -12.01 -4.68
C TYR A 142 3.08 -10.59 -5.09
N LEU A 143 2.93 -9.67 -4.13
CA LEU A 143 2.59 -8.27 -4.41
C LEU A 143 3.67 -7.49 -5.19
N GLN A 144 4.88 -8.03 -5.28
CA GLN A 144 6.01 -7.46 -6.03
C GLN A 144 6.34 -8.30 -7.27
N ASP A 145 5.41 -9.17 -7.70
CA ASP A 145 5.50 -10.04 -8.88
C ASP A 145 6.74 -10.95 -8.91
N VAL A 146 7.24 -11.34 -7.74
CA VAL A 146 8.38 -12.26 -7.61
C VAL A 146 7.93 -13.73 -7.69
N ILE A 147 6.71 -14.00 -7.20
CA ILE A 147 6.04 -15.30 -7.28
C ILE A 147 4.67 -15.10 -7.92
N ASP A 148 4.18 -16.13 -8.62
CA ASP A 148 3.00 -16.08 -9.48
C ASP A 148 1.76 -16.80 -8.92
N TYR A 149 1.88 -17.44 -7.75
CA TYR A 149 0.75 -18.06 -7.05
C TYR A 149 0.28 -17.22 -5.87
N ILE A 150 -1.02 -17.28 -5.59
CA ILE A 150 -1.65 -16.57 -4.48
C ILE A 150 -1.32 -17.28 -3.15
N PRO A 151 -0.67 -16.62 -2.18
CA PRO A 151 -0.37 -17.24 -0.88
C PRO A 151 -1.65 -17.63 -0.11
N GLN A 152 -1.63 -18.80 0.53
CA GLN A 152 -2.80 -19.30 1.28
C GLN A 152 -3.13 -18.49 2.54
N LYS A 153 -2.20 -17.66 3.00
CA LYS A 153 -2.34 -16.75 4.14
C LYS A 153 -1.65 -15.44 3.81
N ILE A 154 -2.25 -14.34 4.24
CA ILE A 154 -1.61 -13.03 4.15
C ILE A 154 -0.65 -12.90 5.32
N GLN A 155 0.64 -12.79 5.06
CA GLN A 155 1.65 -12.62 6.10
C GLN A 155 1.88 -11.13 6.35
N MET A 156 1.75 -10.71 7.61
CA MET A 156 2.09 -9.37 8.05
C MET A 156 3.06 -9.42 9.22
N SER A 157 4.21 -8.77 9.06
CA SER A 157 5.19 -8.65 10.13
C SER A 157 4.95 -7.41 10.98
N VAL A 158 5.04 -7.60 12.29
CA VAL A 158 5.07 -6.54 13.31
C VAL A 158 6.31 -6.69 14.18
N PRO A 159 6.86 -5.61 14.76
CA PRO A 159 7.97 -5.71 15.70
C PRO A 159 7.65 -6.63 16.89
N GLU A 160 8.62 -7.40 17.36
CA GLU A 160 8.44 -8.36 18.48
C GLU A 160 7.72 -7.77 19.70
N LYS A 161 8.07 -6.54 20.11
CA LYS A 161 7.49 -5.85 21.26
C LYS A 161 6.25 -5.01 20.91
N TYR A 162 5.73 -5.10 19.69
CA TYR A 162 4.53 -4.37 19.29
C TYR A 162 3.32 -4.90 20.08
N ASN A 163 2.54 -3.98 20.65
CA ASN A 163 1.38 -4.35 21.42
C ASN A 163 0.26 -4.82 20.49
N ILE A 164 0.01 -6.14 20.49
CA ILE A 164 -1.05 -6.79 19.73
C ILE A 164 -2.30 -7.04 20.57
N SER A 165 -2.41 -6.54 21.80
CA SER A 165 -3.63 -6.72 22.60
C SER A 165 -4.87 -6.13 21.91
N ARG A 166 -4.66 -5.17 21.01
CA ARG A 166 -5.70 -4.60 20.12
C ARG A 166 -6.01 -5.44 18.88
N ILE A 167 -5.38 -6.60 18.72
CA ILE A 167 -5.51 -7.52 17.57
C ILE A 167 -6.33 -8.75 17.98
N GLN A 168 -6.24 -9.16 19.25
CA GLN A 168 -7.01 -10.28 19.78
C GLN A 168 -8.39 -9.79 20.22
N GLU A 169 -9.40 -9.88 19.35
CA GLU A 169 -10.76 -10.02 19.85
C GLU A 169 -10.99 -11.48 20.29
N PRO A 170 -11.59 -11.73 21.47
CA PRO A 170 -11.53 -13.04 22.14
C PRO A 170 -12.40 -14.14 21.50
N HIS A 171 -13.20 -13.83 20.48
CA HIS A 171 -14.23 -14.76 19.99
C HIS A 171 -13.91 -15.46 18.67
N GLU A 172 -12.81 -15.14 18.00
CA GLU A 172 -12.39 -15.89 16.82
C GLU A 172 -10.88 -16.10 16.85
N ASN A 173 -10.45 -17.37 17.04
CA ASN A 173 -9.10 -17.84 16.73
C ASN A 173 -8.76 -17.78 15.22
N ARG A 174 -9.44 -16.90 14.47
CA ARG A 174 -9.21 -16.53 13.09
C ARG A 174 -9.14 -15.02 13.06
N LEU A 175 -7.92 -14.52 12.89
CA LEU A 175 -7.68 -13.12 12.55
C LEU A 175 -8.44 -12.83 11.25
N THR A 176 -9.63 -12.23 11.43
CA THR A 176 -10.49 -11.57 10.44
C THR A 176 -10.27 -11.99 8.99
N SER A 177 -11.25 -12.70 8.46
CA SER A 177 -11.39 -12.97 7.03
C SER A 177 -11.34 -11.65 6.24
N TYR A 178 -10.26 -11.45 5.51
CA TYR A 178 -10.10 -10.28 4.65
C TYR A 178 -10.17 -10.74 3.19
N ASN A 179 -11.03 -10.09 2.41
CA ASN A 179 -11.10 -10.31 0.97
C ASN A 179 -9.77 -9.85 0.36
N TYR A 180 -9.01 -10.79 -0.19
CA TYR A 180 -7.86 -10.51 -1.04
C TYR A 180 -8.32 -10.61 -2.48
N VAL A 181 -8.19 -9.51 -3.23
CA VAL A 181 -8.48 -9.50 -4.66
C VAL A 181 -7.13 -9.59 -5.38
N ASP A 182 -7.00 -10.63 -6.20
CA ASP A 182 -5.87 -10.89 -7.08
C ASP A 182 -5.56 -9.66 -7.95
N ILE A 183 -4.29 -9.25 -7.98
CA ILE A 183 -3.82 -8.07 -8.73
C ILE A 183 -3.70 -8.38 -10.23
N ASN A 184 -3.57 -9.66 -10.59
CA ASN A 184 -3.24 -10.11 -11.93
C ASN A 184 -4.36 -10.93 -12.60
N SER A 185 -5.47 -11.16 -11.90
CA SER A 185 -6.63 -11.87 -12.43
C SER A 185 -7.85 -10.95 -12.51
N ASN A 186 -8.33 -10.75 -13.73
CA ASN A 186 -9.67 -10.21 -13.98
C ASN A 186 -10.79 -11.11 -13.38
N ASN A 187 -10.46 -12.24 -12.76
CA ASN A 187 -11.39 -13.07 -11.98
C ASN A 187 -11.30 -12.72 -10.50
N ILE A 188 -12.34 -12.02 -10.04
CA ILE A 188 -12.66 -11.76 -8.64
C ILE A 188 -12.91 -13.12 -7.97
N MET A 189 -11.88 -13.73 -7.38
CA MET A 189 -12.09 -14.80 -6.40
C MET A 189 -12.33 -14.15 -5.04
N ASP A 190 -13.58 -14.18 -4.58
CA ASP A 190 -13.99 -13.86 -3.20
C ASP A 190 -13.45 -14.94 -2.23
N LYS A 191 -12.12 -15.07 -2.13
CA LYS A 191 -11.47 -15.91 -1.13
C LYS A 191 -11.11 -15.04 0.07
N ASN A 192 -11.73 -15.37 1.19
CA ASN A 192 -11.37 -14.87 2.51
C ASN A 192 -10.02 -15.45 2.93
N ILE A 193 -8.92 -14.80 2.57
CA ILE A 193 -7.57 -15.21 2.97
C ILE A 193 -7.28 -14.64 4.37
N PRO A 194 -6.96 -15.48 5.37
CA PRO A 194 -6.71 -14.99 6.72
C PRO A 194 -5.39 -14.21 6.79
N ILE A 195 -5.38 -13.13 7.58
CA ILE A 195 -4.14 -12.42 7.91
C ILE A 195 -3.45 -13.13 9.07
N ASN A 196 -2.24 -13.62 8.84
CA ASN A 196 -1.36 -14.14 9.86
C ASN A 196 -0.36 -13.06 10.29
N LEU A 197 -0.34 -12.75 11.58
CA LEU A 197 0.61 -11.80 12.15
C LEU A 197 1.86 -12.51 12.64
N VAL A 198 2.99 -12.09 12.08
CA VAL A 198 4.32 -12.61 12.42
C VAL A 198 5.03 -11.58 13.28
N ARG A 199 5.37 -11.96 14.52
CA ARG A 199 6.32 -11.17 15.31
C ARG A 199 7.70 -11.35 14.71
N ASN A 200 8.30 -10.24 14.29
CA ASN A 200 9.54 -10.25 13.56
C ASN A 200 10.49 -9.19 14.15
N LYS A 201 11.80 -9.36 13.92
CA LYS A 201 12.78 -8.31 14.20
C LYS A 201 12.38 -7.06 13.45
N SER A 202 12.66 -5.90 14.04
CA SER A 202 12.30 -4.59 13.49
C SER A 202 12.65 -4.48 12.00
N ILE A 203 11.74 -3.91 11.23
CA ILE A 203 11.91 -3.69 9.79
C ILE A 203 12.40 -2.24 9.64
N SER A 204 13.60 -2.07 9.08
CA SER A 204 14.15 -0.74 8.81
C SER A 204 13.32 -0.04 7.72
N PRO A 205 13.18 1.30 7.72
CA PRO A 205 12.55 2.04 6.61
C PRO A 205 13.15 1.69 5.24
N THR A 206 14.46 1.39 5.18
CA THR A 206 15.16 0.96 3.94
C THR A 206 14.78 -0.46 3.45
N GLN A 207 13.98 -1.17 4.24
CA GLN A 207 13.44 -2.51 3.94
C GLN A 207 11.92 -2.46 3.75
N ILE A 208 11.33 -1.28 3.67
CA ILE A 208 9.91 -1.09 3.40
C ILE A 208 9.79 -0.44 2.03
N GLU A 209 8.97 -1.06 1.19
CA GLU A 209 8.59 -0.55 -0.13
C GLU A 209 7.09 -0.30 -0.15
N THR A 210 6.63 0.50 -1.11
CA THR A 210 5.20 0.79 -1.29
C THR A 210 4.75 0.18 -2.60
N VAL A 211 3.72 -0.64 -2.53
CA VAL A 211 3.00 -1.16 -3.71
C VAL A 211 1.56 -0.67 -3.65
N ASN A 212 0.86 -0.74 -4.76
CA ASN A 212 -0.57 -0.43 -4.78
C ASN A 212 -1.39 -1.70 -4.53
N SER A 213 -2.44 -1.59 -3.75
CA SER A 213 -3.49 -2.60 -3.71
C SER A 213 -4.25 -2.66 -5.03
N PHE A 214 -5.13 -3.64 -5.19
CA PHE A 214 -6.06 -3.71 -6.32
C PHE A 214 -6.94 -2.44 -6.46
N LEU A 215 -7.23 -1.72 -5.37
CA LEU A 215 -7.96 -0.45 -5.43
C LEU A 215 -7.05 0.76 -5.72
N GLY A 216 -5.74 0.55 -5.83
CA GLY A 216 -4.77 1.63 -6.02
C GLY A 216 -4.36 2.32 -4.71
N LEU A 217 -4.69 1.73 -3.54
CA LEU A 217 -4.30 2.31 -2.25
C LEU A 217 -2.88 1.87 -1.86
N PRO A 218 -2.07 2.76 -1.27
CA PRO A 218 -0.69 2.43 -0.94
C PRO A 218 -0.61 1.42 0.20
N LEU A 219 0.07 0.31 -0.04
CA LEU A 219 0.38 -0.75 0.91
C LEU A 219 1.88 -0.80 1.17
N ARG A 220 2.25 -0.86 2.46
CA ARG A 220 3.64 -1.09 2.87
C ARG A 220 3.96 -2.58 2.81
N VAL A 221 4.94 -2.94 2.01
CA VAL A 221 5.48 -4.30 1.91
C VAL A 221 6.94 -4.31 2.34
N THR A 222 7.47 -5.47 2.76
CA THR A 222 8.92 -5.62 2.90
C THR A 222 9.59 -5.61 1.53
N SER A 223 10.76 -4.98 1.41
CA SER A 223 11.60 -5.08 0.20
C SER A 223 11.83 -6.55 -0.17
N ILE A 224 11.98 -6.87 -1.46
CA ILE A 224 12.23 -8.23 -1.95
C ILE A 224 13.34 -8.95 -1.14
N ALA A 225 14.48 -8.28 -0.91
CA ALA A 225 15.59 -8.85 -0.14
C ALA A 225 15.20 -9.25 1.30
N ARG A 226 14.33 -8.46 1.95
CA ARG A 226 13.82 -8.75 3.29
C ARG A 226 12.80 -9.88 3.25
N SER A 227 11.93 -9.92 2.25
CA SER A 227 10.94 -10.98 2.06
C SER A 227 11.60 -12.34 1.83
N ILE A 228 12.66 -12.40 1.00
CA ILE A 228 13.50 -13.60 0.81
C ILE A 228 14.06 -14.08 2.15
N VAL A 229 14.64 -13.16 2.92
CA VAL A 229 15.20 -13.48 4.24
C VAL A 229 14.13 -13.95 5.22
N ASP A 230 12.91 -13.43 5.12
CA ASP A 230 11.79 -13.84 5.96
C ASP A 230 11.29 -15.26 5.59
N VAL A 231 11.22 -15.63 4.30
CA VAL A 231 10.82 -17.00 3.88
C VAL A 231 11.89 -18.07 4.19
N LEU A 232 13.15 -17.68 4.37
CA LEU A 232 14.25 -18.56 4.77
C LEU A 232 14.30 -18.84 6.28
N LYS A 233 13.43 -18.22 7.09
CA LYS A 233 13.47 -18.43 8.55
C LYS A 233 13.01 -19.83 8.91
N PRO A 234 13.71 -20.56 9.80
CA PRO A 234 13.27 -21.88 10.25
C PRO A 234 11.90 -21.89 10.94
N SER A 235 11.50 -20.75 11.51
CA SER A 235 10.17 -20.57 12.12
C SER A 235 9.03 -20.43 11.11
N HIS A 236 9.36 -20.25 9.83
CA HIS A 236 8.41 -20.07 8.74
C HIS A 236 8.54 -21.22 7.74
N LYS A 237 7.42 -21.87 7.41
CA LYS A 237 7.40 -23.04 6.53
C LYS A 237 7.04 -22.63 5.11
N ALA A 238 7.99 -22.02 4.41
CA ALA A 238 7.88 -21.79 2.96
C ALA A 238 8.20 -23.07 2.19
N GLU A 239 7.55 -23.27 1.04
CA GLU A 239 7.87 -24.35 0.11
C GLU A 239 9.25 -24.11 -0.52
N GLU A 240 9.97 -25.19 -0.83
CA GLU A 240 11.35 -25.11 -1.35
C GLU A 240 11.43 -24.34 -2.67
N GLU A 241 10.47 -24.56 -3.57
CA GLU A 241 10.35 -23.87 -4.85
C GLU A 241 10.27 -22.34 -4.69
N VAL A 242 9.54 -21.87 -3.67
CA VAL A 242 9.35 -20.44 -3.37
C VAL A 242 10.66 -19.79 -2.97
N LYS A 243 11.46 -20.49 -2.16
CA LYS A 243 12.77 -20.00 -1.71
C LYS A 243 13.73 -19.92 -2.89
N GLU A 244 13.77 -20.97 -3.72
CA GLU A 244 14.61 -21.00 -4.92
C GLU A 244 14.22 -19.90 -5.92
N GLN A 245 12.94 -19.79 -6.26
CA GLN A 245 12.41 -18.81 -7.21
C GLN A 245 12.72 -17.38 -6.76
N ALA A 246 12.46 -17.06 -5.49
CA ALA A 246 12.69 -15.72 -4.97
C ALA A 246 14.17 -15.33 -4.98
N ILE A 247 15.08 -16.27 -4.66
CA ILE A 247 16.52 -16.03 -4.73
C ILE A 247 16.98 -15.87 -6.18
N LYS A 248 16.57 -16.75 -7.10
CA LYS A 248 16.88 -16.65 -8.54
C LYS A 248 16.45 -15.28 -9.09
N TYR A 249 15.19 -14.91 -8.86
CA TYR A 249 14.64 -13.62 -9.28
C TYR A 249 15.48 -12.45 -8.77
N TYR A 250 15.86 -12.46 -7.50
CA TYR A 250 16.65 -11.37 -6.91
C TYR A 250 18.05 -11.25 -7.53
N LEU A 251 18.70 -12.38 -7.81
CA LEU A 251 20.04 -12.39 -8.41
C LEU A 251 20.01 -11.89 -9.86
N GLU A 252 18.98 -12.26 -10.62
CA GLU A 252 18.79 -11.80 -12.00
C GLU A 252 18.46 -10.30 -12.06
N ARG A 253 17.58 -9.83 -11.17
CA ARG A 253 17.11 -8.45 -11.16
C ARG A 253 18.08 -7.47 -10.49
N PHE A 254 18.85 -7.92 -9.51
CA PHE A 254 19.76 -7.10 -8.71
C PHE A 254 21.16 -7.74 -8.55
N PRO A 255 21.88 -8.00 -9.67
CA PRO A 255 23.13 -8.78 -9.64
C PRO A 255 24.20 -8.17 -8.74
N ASP A 256 24.30 -6.85 -8.66
CA ASP A 256 25.28 -6.15 -7.83
C ASP A 256 24.88 -6.04 -6.34
N ASN A 257 23.68 -6.51 -5.98
CA ASN A 257 23.06 -6.23 -4.68
C ASN A 257 23.00 -7.44 -3.74
N ILE A 258 23.82 -8.47 -3.97
CA ILE A 258 23.89 -9.60 -3.03
C ILE A 258 24.46 -9.19 -1.65
N VAL A 259 25.37 -8.21 -1.61
CA VAL A 259 25.93 -7.73 -0.35
C VAL A 259 24.82 -7.23 0.59
N ARG A 260 23.80 -6.55 0.03
CA ARG A 260 22.60 -6.15 0.78
C ARG A 260 21.81 -7.37 1.27
N LEU A 261 21.57 -8.37 0.41
CA LEU A 261 20.83 -9.57 0.79
C LEU A 261 21.53 -10.32 1.94
N LYS A 262 22.84 -10.59 1.83
CA LYS A 262 23.65 -11.22 2.88
C LYS A 262 23.67 -10.41 4.17
N ARG A 263 23.78 -9.09 4.10
CA ARG A 263 23.72 -8.20 5.27
C ARG A 263 22.37 -8.33 5.99
N ILE A 264 21.27 -8.30 5.25
CA ILE A 264 19.92 -8.47 5.82
C ILE A 264 19.80 -9.86 6.46
N ALA A 265 20.22 -10.93 5.75
CA ALA A 265 20.19 -12.30 6.26
C ALA A 265 20.98 -12.46 7.57
N LYS A 266 22.18 -11.84 7.66
CA LYS A 266 22.99 -11.81 8.88
C LYS A 266 22.24 -11.15 10.04
N THR A 267 21.63 -9.99 9.83
CA THR A 267 20.84 -9.31 10.89
C THR A 267 19.63 -10.12 11.33
N GLN A 268 19.08 -10.94 10.44
CA GLN A 268 17.92 -11.79 10.70
C GLN A 268 18.29 -13.19 11.20
N ASN A 269 19.59 -13.52 11.36
CA ASN A 269 20.11 -14.82 11.78
C ASN A 269 19.79 -15.97 10.80
N VAL A 270 19.74 -15.69 9.49
CA VAL A 270 19.49 -16.70 8.43
C VAL A 270 20.60 -16.73 7.37
N LEU A 271 21.78 -16.19 7.66
CA LEU A 271 22.88 -16.12 6.69
C LEU A 271 23.32 -17.51 6.21
N LYS A 272 23.44 -18.50 7.11
CA LYS A 272 23.84 -19.87 6.75
C LYS A 272 22.85 -20.53 5.79
N GLU A 273 21.56 -20.32 6.04
CA GLU A 273 20.49 -20.83 5.19
C GLU A 273 20.58 -20.20 3.80
N LEU A 274 20.72 -18.88 3.73
CA LEU A 274 20.90 -18.18 2.46
C LEU A 274 22.14 -18.69 1.70
N GLU A 275 23.28 -18.86 2.38
CA GLU A 275 24.51 -19.36 1.76
C GLU A 275 24.35 -20.77 1.19
N TYR A 276 23.58 -21.64 1.87
CA TYR A 276 23.23 -22.96 1.35
C TYR A 276 22.49 -22.87 0.01
N TYR A 277 21.42 -22.05 -0.09
CA TYR A 277 20.69 -21.88 -1.36
C TYR A 277 21.56 -21.23 -2.44
N LEU A 278 22.40 -20.25 -2.10
CA LEU A 278 23.29 -19.64 -3.08
C LEU A 278 24.26 -20.67 -3.69
N ILE A 279 24.79 -21.59 -2.88
CA ILE A 279 25.63 -22.69 -3.36
C ILE A 279 24.81 -23.66 -4.23
N LEU A 280 23.61 -24.04 -3.78
CA LEU A 280 22.71 -24.93 -4.51
C LEU A 280 22.36 -24.38 -5.91
N LEU A 281 22.20 -23.06 -6.01
CA LEU A 281 21.88 -22.34 -7.24
C LEU A 281 23.11 -22.05 -8.12
N GLY A 282 24.29 -22.59 -7.78
CA GLY A 282 25.51 -22.43 -8.57
C GLY A 282 26.15 -21.04 -8.48
N VAL A 283 25.78 -20.26 -7.47
CA VAL A 283 26.28 -18.89 -7.28
C VAL A 283 27.57 -18.94 -6.45
N HIS A 284 28.69 -19.15 -7.15
CA HIS A 284 30.01 -19.21 -6.52
C HIS A 284 30.59 -17.81 -6.33
N TYR A 285 30.72 -17.38 -5.07
CA TYR A 285 31.46 -16.15 -4.73
C TYR A 285 32.94 -16.46 -4.49
N LYS A 286 33.84 -15.68 -5.09
CA LYS A 286 35.17 -15.50 -4.51
C LYS A 286 34.99 -14.68 -3.23
N LEU A 287 35.39 -15.27 -2.11
CA LEU A 287 35.44 -14.64 -0.79
C LEU A 287 36.28 -13.36 -0.80
#